data_AF-K1U205-F1
#
_entry.id   AF-K1U205-F1
#
_cell.length_a   1.000
_cell.length_b   1.000
_cell.length_c   1.000
_cell.angle_alpha   90.00
_cell.angle_beta   90.00
_cell.angle_gamma   90.00
#
_symmetry.space_group_name_H-M   'P 1'
#
loop_
_entity.id
_entity.type
_entity.pdbx_description
1 polymer ?
#
loop_
_entity_poly.entity_id
_entity_poly.type
_entity_poly.pdbx_seq_one_letter_code
_entity_poly.pdbx_strand_id
1 'polypeptide(L)'
;WGTEKDIKPFVDPKFENNVILTGTEFLTMNTRPKIPANARNLNCCIIGSSGSGKTRFWLTPQLLQAHSSYVVVDPKGGVLGQVGAFLQKRGYKIKVFNSIDFSKSMHYNPLAYIRNEADILKFVDALISNTKGEGKEGDPFWTKSETLLYCALIAYIIFEGPAEDRNMNTLVDMISGMEVKEDDEDFMNAVDYMFAGLEKRKPDCFAVKQYKKYKL
;
A
#
# COMPACT_ATOMS: atom_id res chain seq x y z
N TRP A 1 26.20 -18.92 -23.41
CA TRP A 1 25.73 -17.60 -22.91
C TRP A 1 25.21 -16.80 -24.09
N GLY A 2 24.18 -15.98 -23.88
CA GLY A 2 23.71 -15.05 -24.89
C GLY A 2 24.73 -13.95 -25.17
N THR A 3 24.57 -13.29 -26.30
CA THR A 3 25.40 -12.20 -26.82
C THR A 3 24.55 -10.96 -27.04
N GLU A 4 25.18 -9.82 -27.33
CA GLU A 4 24.48 -8.57 -27.70
C GLU A 4 23.50 -8.78 -28.88
N LYS A 5 23.80 -9.72 -29.79
CA LYS A 5 22.90 -10.04 -30.91
C LYS A 5 21.59 -10.68 -30.44
N ASP A 6 21.64 -11.45 -29.37
CA ASP A 6 20.47 -12.19 -28.86
C ASP A 6 19.49 -11.27 -28.14
N ILE A 7 19.97 -10.19 -27.49
CA ILE A 7 19.09 -9.23 -26.79
C ILE A 7 18.46 -8.22 -27.75
N LYS A 8 19.12 -7.91 -28.88
CA LYS A 8 18.73 -6.86 -29.84
C LYS A 8 17.24 -6.84 -30.23
N PRO A 9 16.55 -7.98 -30.45
CA PRO A 9 15.11 -7.97 -30.80
C PRO A 9 14.18 -7.45 -29.69
N PHE A 10 14.68 -7.36 -28.45
CA PHE A 10 13.94 -6.92 -27.26
C PHE A 10 14.28 -5.48 -26.85
N VAL A 11 15.16 -4.79 -27.58
CA VAL A 11 15.62 -3.43 -27.26
C VAL A 11 14.80 -2.39 -28.04
N ASP A 12 14.37 -1.33 -27.36
CA ASP A 12 13.81 -0.15 -28.01
C ASP A 12 14.93 0.69 -28.62
N PRO A 13 14.80 1.18 -29.88
CA PRO A 13 15.83 2.01 -30.50
C PRO A 13 16.10 3.31 -29.74
N LYS A 14 15.12 3.81 -28.97
CA LYS A 14 15.26 5.00 -28.14
C LYS A 14 15.69 4.56 -26.74
N PHE A 15 16.93 4.92 -26.36
CA PHE A 15 17.57 4.46 -25.13
C PHE A 15 16.67 4.61 -23.89
N GLU A 16 16.08 5.78 -23.67
CA GLU A 16 15.27 6.06 -22.48
C GLU A 16 13.97 5.22 -22.36
N ASN A 17 13.57 4.54 -23.43
CA ASN A 17 12.43 3.62 -23.42
C ASN A 17 12.81 2.20 -22.95
N ASN A 18 14.03 2.01 -22.44
CA ASN A 18 14.52 0.72 -22.00
C ASN A 18 14.78 0.63 -20.49
N VAL A 19 14.56 -0.56 -19.94
CA VAL A 19 15.18 -0.98 -18.69
C VAL A 19 16.65 -1.29 -18.98
N ILE A 20 17.56 -0.66 -18.24
CA ILE A 20 19.00 -0.93 -18.35
C ILE A 20 19.30 -2.18 -17.51
N LEU A 21 19.72 -3.26 -18.15
CA LEU A 21 20.08 -4.50 -17.43
C LEU A 21 21.57 -4.54 -17.11
N THR A 22 22.40 -4.26 -18.11
CA THR A 22 23.86 -4.27 -18.01
C THR A 22 24.42 -3.14 -18.89
N GLY A 23 25.72 -3.18 -19.20
CA GLY A 23 26.30 -2.27 -20.19
C GLY A 23 25.85 -2.56 -21.64
N THR A 24 25.38 -3.78 -21.93
CA THR A 24 25.07 -4.25 -23.29
C THR A 24 23.63 -4.75 -23.44
N GLU A 25 23.00 -5.19 -22.36
CA GLU A 25 21.65 -5.72 -22.38
C GLU A 25 20.62 -4.69 -21.88
N PHE A 26 19.56 -4.53 -22.68
CA PHE A 26 18.44 -3.62 -22.43
C PHE A 26 17.13 -4.34 -22.71
N LEU A 27 16.04 -3.95 -22.05
CA LEU A 27 14.69 -4.43 -22.36
C LEU A 27 13.76 -3.27 -22.62
N THR A 28 13.07 -3.30 -23.75
CA THR A 28 12.03 -2.31 -24.07
C THR A 28 10.96 -2.31 -22.99
N MET A 29 10.60 -1.12 -22.52
CA MET A 29 9.46 -0.92 -21.65
C MET A 29 8.13 -0.94 -22.42
N ASN A 30 8.17 -1.02 -23.75
CA ASN A 30 6.97 -1.20 -24.56
C ASN A 30 6.40 -2.61 -24.36
N THR A 31 5.28 -2.69 -23.66
CA THR A 31 4.57 -3.96 -23.40
C THR A 31 3.88 -4.55 -24.64
N ARG A 32 3.86 -3.80 -25.75
CA ARG A 32 3.28 -4.20 -27.04
C ARG A 32 4.27 -3.95 -28.18
N PRO A 33 5.39 -4.69 -28.23
CA PRO A 33 6.35 -4.58 -29.32
C PRO A 33 5.73 -5.02 -30.65
N LYS A 34 6.29 -4.56 -31.77
CA LYS A 34 5.82 -4.90 -33.13
C LYS A 34 5.72 -6.41 -33.37
N ILE A 35 6.63 -7.17 -32.78
CA ILE A 35 6.62 -8.63 -32.77
C ILE A 35 6.17 -9.08 -31.38
N PRO A 36 4.92 -9.52 -31.18
CA PRO A 36 4.39 -9.85 -29.84
C PRO A 36 5.21 -10.92 -29.10
N ALA A 37 5.84 -11.85 -29.83
CA ALA A 37 6.73 -12.86 -29.25
C ALA A 37 7.97 -12.27 -28.55
N ASN A 38 8.28 -11.00 -28.79
CA ASN A 38 9.37 -10.27 -28.14
C ASN A 38 8.94 -9.55 -26.87
N ALA A 39 7.67 -9.60 -26.47
CA ALA A 39 7.25 -9.07 -25.18
C ALA A 39 7.94 -9.84 -24.04
N ARG A 40 8.45 -9.10 -23.05
CA ARG A 40 9.14 -9.67 -21.88
C ARG A 40 8.54 -9.14 -20.59
N ASN A 41 8.63 -9.95 -19.54
CA ASN A 41 8.35 -9.50 -18.18
C ASN A 41 9.39 -8.45 -17.78
N LEU A 42 8.95 -7.33 -17.23
CA LEU A 42 9.80 -6.20 -16.86
C LEU A 42 10.18 -6.20 -15.37
N ASN A 43 9.72 -7.18 -14.60
CA ASN A 43 10.17 -7.36 -13.22
C ASN A 43 11.64 -7.83 -13.22
N CYS A 44 12.47 -7.15 -12.42
CA CYS A 44 13.88 -7.48 -12.27
C CYS A 44 14.21 -7.81 -10.82
N CYS A 45 14.89 -8.93 -10.59
CA CYS A 45 15.41 -9.33 -9.29
C CYS A 45 16.93 -9.14 -9.27
N ILE A 46 17.42 -8.26 -8.40
CA ILE A 46 18.85 -7.94 -8.30
C ILE A 46 19.42 -8.53 -7.02
N ILE A 47 20.24 -9.57 -7.17
CA ILE A 47 20.86 -10.29 -6.05
C ILE A 47 22.31 -9.83 -5.92
N GLY A 48 22.71 -9.49 -4.70
CA GLY A 48 24.09 -9.12 -4.39
C GLY A 48 24.29 -8.88 -2.91
N SER A 49 25.52 -9.07 -2.43
CA SER A 49 25.91 -8.84 -1.03
C SER A 49 25.75 -7.37 -0.62
N SER A 50 25.87 -7.09 0.69
CA SER A 50 26.01 -5.71 1.14
C SER A 50 27.26 -5.08 0.52
N GLY A 51 27.17 -3.81 0.10
CA GLY A 51 28.27 -3.11 -0.56
C GLY A 51 28.47 -3.43 -2.04
N SER A 52 27.75 -4.39 -2.63
CA SER A 52 27.88 -4.76 -4.06
C SER A 52 27.40 -3.67 -5.05
N GLY A 53 26.90 -2.54 -4.55
CA GLY A 53 26.52 -1.40 -5.36
C GLY A 53 25.15 -1.50 -6.05
N LYS A 54 24.23 -2.37 -5.59
CA LYS A 54 22.85 -2.51 -6.15
C LYS A 54 22.16 -1.15 -6.40
N THR A 55 22.19 -0.25 -5.42
CA THR A 55 21.60 1.08 -5.55
C THR A 55 22.30 1.94 -6.60
N ARG A 56 23.65 1.92 -6.61
CA ARG A 56 24.46 2.77 -7.49
C ARG A 56 24.46 2.30 -8.94
N PHE A 57 24.58 1.00 -9.18
CA PHE A 57 24.76 0.43 -10.51
C PHE A 57 23.45 0.03 -11.18
N TRP A 58 22.40 -0.25 -10.42
CA TRP A 58 21.09 -0.61 -10.98
C TRP A 58 20.05 0.49 -10.79
N LEU A 59 19.68 0.78 -9.54
CA LEU A 59 18.54 1.67 -9.25
C LEU A 59 18.79 3.11 -9.72
N THR A 60 19.98 3.65 -9.47
CA THR A 60 20.31 5.05 -9.79
C THR A 60 20.23 5.33 -11.29
N PRO A 61 20.85 4.52 -12.19
CA PRO A 61 20.65 4.67 -13.63
C PRO A 61 19.17 4.67 -14.03
N GLN A 62 18.36 3.76 -13.48
CA GLN A 62 16.93 3.69 -13.80
C GLN A 62 16.17 4.98 -13.43
N LEU A 63 16.48 5.58 -12.28
CA LEU A 63 15.88 6.85 -11.85
C LEU A 63 16.37 8.03 -12.68
N LEU A 64 17.65 8.03 -13.07
CA LEU A 64 18.25 9.10 -13.88
C LEU A 64 17.75 9.11 -15.33
N GLN A 65 17.09 8.05 -15.80
CA GLN A 65 16.37 8.09 -17.07
C GLN A 65 15.19 9.07 -17.03
N ALA A 66 14.58 9.32 -15.86
CA ALA A 66 13.44 10.22 -15.67
C ALA A 66 12.31 9.98 -16.69
N HIS A 67 12.04 8.71 -16.98
CA HIS A 67 11.10 8.29 -18.02
C HIS A 67 9.68 8.05 -17.48
N SER A 68 9.55 7.51 -16.27
CA SER A 68 8.28 7.01 -15.70
C SER A 68 7.96 7.63 -14.34
N SER A 69 6.76 7.40 -13.82
CA SER A 69 6.48 7.63 -12.40
C SER A 69 7.20 6.59 -11.54
N TYR A 70 7.79 7.01 -10.43
CA TYR A 70 8.57 6.14 -9.55
C TYR A 70 7.97 6.06 -8.15
N VAL A 71 7.92 4.86 -7.60
CA VAL A 71 7.73 4.60 -6.16
C VAL A 71 8.99 3.89 -5.69
N VAL A 72 9.69 4.50 -4.73
CA VAL A 72 11.00 4.01 -4.26
C VAL A 72 10.94 3.80 -2.77
N VAL A 73 11.24 2.57 -2.34
CA VAL A 73 11.47 2.25 -0.93
C VAL A 73 12.96 2.50 -0.64
N ASP A 74 13.26 3.53 0.15
CA ASP A 74 14.62 3.96 0.46
C ASP A 74 14.93 3.76 1.95
N PRO A 75 15.22 2.52 2.39
CA PRO A 75 15.41 2.20 3.81
C PRO A 75 16.62 2.89 4.43
N LYS A 76 17.56 3.41 3.62
CA LYS A 76 18.76 4.13 4.08
C LYS A 76 18.65 5.65 3.92
N GLY A 77 17.59 6.16 3.31
CA GLY A 77 17.38 7.59 3.03
C GLY A 77 18.40 8.21 2.06
N GLY A 78 19.19 7.40 1.35
CA GLY A 78 20.28 7.88 0.50
C GLY A 78 19.84 8.21 -0.93
N VAL A 79 18.81 7.55 -1.44
CA VAL A 79 18.38 7.67 -2.84
C VAL A 79 17.80 9.05 -3.10
N LEU A 80 16.95 9.55 -2.20
CA LEU A 80 16.35 10.87 -2.35
C LEU A 80 17.42 11.98 -2.44
N GLY A 81 18.45 11.92 -1.59
CA GLY A 81 19.56 12.88 -1.63
C GLY A 81 20.40 12.79 -2.90
N GLN A 82 20.54 11.59 -3.48
CA GLN A 82 21.34 11.37 -4.69
C GLN A 82 20.65 11.86 -5.97
N VAL A 83 19.36 11.59 -6.14
CA VAL A 83 18.66 11.85 -7.42
C VAL A 83 17.49 12.81 -7.32
N GLY A 84 17.05 13.20 -6.11
CA GLY A 84 15.86 14.03 -5.91
C GLY A 84 15.96 15.39 -6.61
N ALA A 85 17.08 16.08 -6.48
CA ALA A 85 17.29 17.37 -7.14
C ALA A 85 17.26 17.26 -8.68
N PHE A 86 17.79 16.16 -9.23
CA PHE A 86 17.72 15.88 -10.66
C PHE A 86 16.28 15.66 -11.12
N LEU A 87 15.52 14.82 -10.41
CA LEU A 87 14.12 14.54 -10.73
C LEU A 87 13.26 15.81 -10.65
N GLN A 88 13.46 16.65 -9.64
CA GLN A 88 12.77 17.96 -9.55
C GLN A 88 13.08 18.84 -10.77
N LYS A 89 14.33 18.93 -11.20
CA LYS A 89 14.72 19.67 -12.43
C LYS A 89 14.09 19.08 -13.69
N ARG A 90 13.78 17.79 -13.70
CA ARG A 90 13.02 17.11 -14.77
C ARG A 90 11.50 17.27 -14.64
N GLY A 91 11.01 18.08 -13.71
CA GLY A 91 9.58 18.39 -13.54
C GLY A 91 8.81 17.42 -12.65
N TYR A 92 9.49 16.52 -11.93
CA TYR A 92 8.82 15.58 -11.04
C TYR A 92 8.28 16.28 -9.78
N LYS A 93 7.05 15.94 -9.41
CA LYS A 93 6.50 16.22 -8.09
C LYS A 93 6.94 15.12 -7.12
N ILE A 94 7.94 15.40 -6.31
CA ILE A 94 8.43 14.45 -5.31
C ILE A 94 7.53 14.50 -4.08
N LYS A 95 7.08 13.32 -3.63
CA LYS A 95 6.34 13.11 -2.38
C LYS A 95 7.14 12.15 -1.51
N VAL A 96 7.28 12.45 -0.23
CA VAL A 96 8.11 11.68 0.71
C VAL A 96 7.25 11.23 1.87
N PHE A 97 7.17 9.93 2.11
CA PHE A 97 6.59 9.35 3.32
C PHE A 97 7.73 8.76 4.15
N ASN A 98 7.98 9.36 5.31
CA ASN A 98 9.09 9.02 6.20
C ASN A 98 8.51 8.46 7.50
N SER A 99 8.66 7.15 7.70
CA SER A 99 8.18 6.44 8.88
C SER A 99 9.15 6.47 10.08
N ILE A 100 10.30 7.16 9.95
CA ILE A 100 11.30 7.30 11.02
C ILE A 100 11.23 8.70 11.63
N ASP A 101 11.28 9.74 10.78
CA ASP A 101 11.22 11.14 11.20
C ASP A 101 9.99 11.80 10.59
N PHE A 102 8.89 11.79 11.35
CA PHE A 102 7.61 12.34 10.91
C PHE A 102 7.67 13.85 10.65
N SER A 103 8.60 14.60 11.28
CA SER A 103 8.77 16.03 11.00
C SER A 103 9.24 16.32 9.56
N LYS A 104 9.83 15.31 8.91
CA LYS A 104 10.28 15.34 7.52
C LYS A 104 9.41 14.46 6.61
N SER A 105 8.26 14.00 7.09
CA SER A 105 7.31 13.22 6.32
C SER A 105 6.21 14.10 5.78
N MET A 106 5.68 13.74 4.62
CA MET A 106 4.33 14.13 4.23
C MET A 106 3.31 13.27 4.98
N HIS A 107 2.11 13.79 5.14
CA HIS A 107 1.00 13.03 5.73
C HIS A 107 0.38 12.09 4.70
N TYR A 108 -0.01 10.91 5.17
CA TYR A 108 -0.73 9.92 4.40
C TYR A 108 -1.92 9.43 5.21
N ASN A 109 -3.10 9.48 4.62
CA ASN A 109 -4.32 8.94 5.19
C ASN A 109 -4.87 7.88 4.22
N PRO A 110 -4.79 6.57 4.54
CA PRO A 110 -5.28 5.53 3.65
C PRO A 110 -6.80 5.56 3.49
N LEU A 111 -7.52 6.03 4.51
CA LEU A 111 -8.98 6.11 4.50
C LEU A 111 -9.51 7.11 3.46
N ALA A 112 -8.70 8.10 3.08
CA ALA A 112 -9.05 9.07 2.03
C ALA A 112 -9.23 8.45 0.63
N TYR A 113 -8.78 7.21 0.43
CA TYR A 113 -8.86 6.50 -0.85
C TYR A 113 -10.01 5.49 -0.90
N ILE A 114 -10.72 5.27 0.20
CA ILE A 114 -11.85 4.34 0.27
C ILE A 114 -13.11 5.02 -0.27
N ARG A 115 -13.73 4.42 -1.29
CA ARG A 115 -14.95 4.98 -1.93
C ARG A 115 -16.17 4.11 -1.79
N ASN A 116 -15.98 2.81 -1.58
CA ASN A 116 -17.04 1.82 -1.56
C ASN A 116 -16.65 0.64 -0.64
N GLU A 117 -17.58 -0.29 -0.45
CA GLU A 117 -17.41 -1.47 0.41
C GLU A 117 -16.28 -2.40 -0.06
N ALA A 118 -16.04 -2.52 -1.37
CA ALA A 118 -14.94 -3.34 -1.89
C ALA A 118 -13.56 -2.75 -1.55
N ASP A 119 -13.44 -1.42 -1.48
CA ASP A 119 -12.20 -0.76 -1.04
C ASP A 119 -11.97 -0.99 0.46
N ILE A 120 -13.03 -1.02 1.28
CA ILE A 120 -12.93 -1.38 2.71
C ILE A 120 -12.38 -2.79 2.87
N LEU A 121 -12.95 -3.77 2.16
CA LEU A 121 -12.48 -5.16 2.23
C LEU A 121 -11.01 -5.29 1.83
N LYS A 122 -10.59 -4.63 0.75
CA LYS A 122 -9.18 -4.61 0.30
C LYS A 122 -8.26 -3.97 1.33
N PHE A 123 -8.69 -2.86 1.93
CA PHE A 123 -7.89 -2.17 2.94
C PHE A 123 -7.74 -3.01 4.22
N VAL A 124 -8.83 -3.61 4.70
CA VAL A 124 -8.83 -4.48 5.88
C VAL A 124 -7.95 -5.70 5.66
N ASP A 125 -8.06 -6.37 4.51
CA ASP A 125 -7.20 -7.50 4.15
C ASP A 125 -5.72 -7.09 4.11
N ALA A 126 -5.41 -5.95 3.49
CA ALA A 126 -4.05 -5.39 3.47
C ALA A 126 -3.55 -5.05 4.89
N LEU A 127 -4.40 -4.49 5.76
CA LEU A 127 -4.01 -4.16 7.13
C LEU A 127 -3.69 -5.42 7.93
N ILE A 128 -4.62 -6.38 7.98
CA ILE A 128 -4.47 -7.62 8.73
C ILE A 128 -3.28 -8.44 8.21
N SER A 129 -3.13 -8.58 6.89
CA SER A 129 -2.01 -9.35 6.31
C SER A 129 -0.63 -8.76 6.63
N ASN A 130 -0.54 -7.45 6.88
CA ASN A 130 0.72 -6.77 7.23
C ASN A 130 0.94 -6.60 8.75
N THR A 131 -0.06 -6.88 9.59
CA THR A 131 0.07 -6.89 11.06
C THR A 131 0.16 -8.29 11.65
N LYS A 132 -0.07 -9.35 10.84
CA LYS A 132 0.24 -10.72 11.22
C LYS A 132 1.74 -10.84 11.52
N GLY A 133 2.08 -11.14 12.78
CA GLY A 133 3.45 -11.42 13.19
C GLY A 133 4.02 -12.68 12.54
N GLU A 134 5.33 -12.88 12.65
CA GLU A 134 6.03 -14.09 12.23
C GLU A 134 5.71 -15.26 13.18
N GLY A 135 4.50 -15.79 13.10
CA GLY A 135 4.00 -16.89 13.93
C GLY A 135 3.18 -17.88 13.13
N LYS A 136 2.83 -19.02 13.75
CA LYS A 136 1.84 -19.94 13.17
C LYS A 136 0.53 -19.18 12.90
N GLU A 137 -0.16 -19.53 11.83
CA GLU A 137 -1.50 -19.01 11.57
C GLU A 137 -2.35 -19.13 12.84
N GLY A 138 -2.77 -17.99 13.37
CA GLY A 138 -3.74 -17.96 14.47
C GLY A 138 -5.06 -18.56 14.02
N ASP A 139 -5.93 -18.88 14.99
CA ASP A 139 -7.25 -19.44 14.71
C ASP A 139 -8.00 -18.59 13.66
N PRO A 140 -8.52 -19.19 12.57
CA PRO A 140 -9.34 -18.49 11.59
C PRO A 140 -10.51 -17.70 12.21
N PHE A 141 -10.99 -18.13 13.37
CA PHE A 141 -11.98 -17.40 14.15
C PHE A 141 -11.52 -15.97 14.47
N TRP A 142 -10.32 -15.79 15.05
CA TRP A 142 -9.80 -14.47 15.42
C TRP A 142 -9.62 -13.57 14.21
N THR A 143 -9.08 -14.11 13.11
CA THR A 143 -8.90 -13.36 11.86
C THR A 143 -10.25 -12.92 11.29
N LYS A 144 -11.27 -13.79 11.35
CA LYS A 144 -12.63 -13.48 10.86
C LYS A 144 -13.29 -12.42 11.73
N SER A 145 -13.19 -12.51 13.06
CA SER A 145 -13.73 -11.52 13.99
C SER A 145 -13.07 -10.16 13.82
N GLU A 146 -11.74 -10.11 13.69
CA GLU A 146 -10.98 -8.87 13.39
C GLU A 146 -11.42 -8.25 12.05
N THR A 147 -11.58 -9.08 11.01
CA THR A 147 -12.06 -8.63 9.70
C THR A 147 -13.45 -8.00 9.79
N LEU A 148 -14.40 -8.66 10.47
CA LEU A 148 -15.76 -8.15 10.65
C LEU A 148 -15.75 -6.83 11.41
N LEU A 149 -14.97 -6.73 12.49
CA LEU A 149 -14.86 -5.53 13.29
C LEU A 149 -14.28 -4.37 12.48
N TYR A 150 -13.12 -4.55 11.85
CA TYR A 150 -12.49 -3.48 11.06
C TYR A 150 -13.37 -3.04 9.88
N CYS A 151 -14.05 -3.97 9.21
CA CYS A 151 -15.01 -3.62 8.17
C CYS A 151 -16.16 -2.76 8.71
N ALA A 152 -16.69 -3.10 9.89
CA ALA A 152 -17.76 -2.35 10.51
C ALA A 152 -17.33 -0.93 10.88
N LEU A 153 -16.22 -0.80 11.62
CA LEU A 153 -15.72 0.48 12.12
C LEU A 153 -15.31 1.42 10.98
N ILE A 154 -14.56 0.91 9.99
CA ILE A 154 -14.13 1.73 8.85
C ILE A 154 -15.33 2.16 8.00
N ALA A 155 -16.31 1.29 7.80
CA ALA A 155 -17.54 1.67 7.10
C ALA A 155 -18.31 2.76 7.84
N TYR A 156 -18.38 2.69 9.17
CA TYR A 156 -18.97 3.75 9.98
C TYR A 156 -18.23 5.07 9.78
N ILE A 157 -16.90 5.06 9.93
CA ILE A 157 -16.05 6.24 9.80
C ILE A 157 -16.23 6.90 8.42
N ILE A 158 -16.18 6.11 7.34
CA ILE A 158 -16.21 6.61 5.96
C ILE A 158 -17.60 7.10 5.55
N PHE A 159 -18.66 6.36 5.88
CA PHE A 159 -20.00 6.63 5.34
C PHE A 159 -20.93 7.41 6.27
N GLU A 160 -20.66 7.41 7.57
CA GLU A 160 -21.48 8.10 8.58
C GLU A 160 -20.71 9.18 9.34
N GLY A 161 -19.39 9.04 9.47
CA GLY A 161 -18.52 10.02 10.13
C GLY A 161 -18.33 11.32 9.32
N PRO A 162 -18.11 12.45 10.01
CA PRO A 162 -17.78 13.71 9.36
C PRO A 162 -16.39 13.63 8.69
N ALA A 163 -16.08 14.52 7.76
CA ALA A 163 -14.92 14.37 6.89
C ALA A 163 -13.58 14.44 7.65
N GLU A 164 -13.53 15.23 8.71
CA GLU A 164 -12.40 15.41 9.62
C GLU A 164 -12.03 14.13 10.38
N ASP A 165 -13.02 13.28 10.69
CA ASP A 165 -12.85 12.04 11.44
C ASP A 165 -12.53 10.83 10.55
N ARG A 166 -12.42 11.04 9.23
CA ARG A 166 -12.12 9.96 8.26
C ARG A 166 -10.65 9.60 8.24
N ASN A 167 -10.08 9.22 9.37
CA ASN A 167 -8.65 8.95 9.52
C ASN A 167 -8.37 7.77 10.46
N MET A 168 -7.12 7.29 10.47
CA MET A 168 -6.72 6.12 11.26
C MET A 168 -6.76 6.36 12.77
N ASN A 169 -6.63 7.60 13.25
CA ASN A 169 -6.72 7.89 14.68
C ASN A 169 -8.13 7.61 15.19
N THR A 170 -9.16 8.02 14.45
CA THR A 170 -10.56 7.70 14.79
C THR A 170 -10.80 6.19 14.87
N LEU A 171 -10.20 5.40 13.97
CA LEU A 171 -10.29 3.93 14.07
C LEU A 171 -9.65 3.42 15.36
N VAL A 172 -8.47 3.92 15.73
CA VAL A 172 -7.77 3.56 16.98
C VAL A 172 -8.61 3.97 18.19
N ASP A 173 -9.13 5.19 18.21
CA ASP A 173 -9.96 5.72 19.30
C ASP A 173 -11.24 4.88 19.48
N MET A 174 -11.90 4.50 18.38
CA MET A 174 -13.06 3.61 18.43
C MET A 174 -12.69 2.26 19.04
N ILE A 175 -11.59 1.63 18.60
CA ILE A 175 -11.13 0.35 19.14
C ILE A 175 -10.79 0.48 20.63
N SER A 176 -10.08 1.53 21.03
CA SER A 176 -9.73 1.79 22.44
C SER A 176 -10.96 2.05 23.32
N GLY A 177 -12.04 2.59 22.74
CA GLY A 177 -13.32 2.81 23.43
C GLY A 177 -14.22 1.58 23.53
N MET A 178 -13.84 0.44 22.94
CA MET A 178 -14.62 -0.81 23.00
C MET A 178 -14.36 -1.58 24.29
N GLU A 179 -14.70 -0.97 25.42
CA GLU A 179 -14.62 -1.61 26.73
C GLU A 179 -15.65 -2.74 26.85
N VAL A 180 -15.28 -3.82 27.53
CA VAL A 180 -16.13 -4.97 27.84
C VAL A 180 -16.09 -5.19 29.35
N LYS A 181 -17.26 -5.42 29.96
CA LYS A 181 -17.38 -5.79 31.38
C LYS A 181 -17.78 -7.25 31.49
N GLU A 182 -16.97 -8.05 32.18
CA GLU A 182 -17.20 -9.49 32.31
C GLU A 182 -18.45 -9.81 33.15
N ASP A 183 -18.81 -8.94 34.09
CA ASP A 183 -19.93 -9.15 35.02
C ASP A 183 -21.26 -8.51 34.57
N ASP A 184 -21.30 -7.89 33.38
CA ASP A 184 -22.47 -7.16 32.87
C ASP A 184 -22.64 -7.40 31.37
N GLU A 185 -23.37 -8.46 31.02
CA GLU A 185 -23.64 -8.85 29.62
C GLU A 185 -24.44 -7.79 28.84
N ASP A 186 -25.19 -6.95 29.55
CA ASP A 186 -26.00 -5.86 28.97
C ASP A 186 -25.20 -4.55 28.85
N PHE A 187 -23.93 -4.54 29.28
CA PHE A 187 -23.09 -3.35 29.18
C PHE A 187 -22.85 -2.96 27.71
N MET A 188 -23.19 -1.71 27.40
CA MET A 188 -22.91 -1.11 26.09
C MET A 188 -21.82 -0.05 26.23
N ASN A 189 -20.75 -0.19 25.46
CA ASN A 189 -19.75 0.87 25.34
C ASN A 189 -20.18 1.94 24.31
N ALA A 190 -19.37 3.00 24.16
CA ALA A 190 -19.68 4.10 23.25
C ALA A 190 -19.92 3.64 21.80
N VAL A 191 -19.12 2.67 21.33
CA VAL A 191 -19.25 2.13 19.97
C VAL A 191 -20.53 1.33 19.82
N ASP A 192 -20.91 0.53 20.81
CA ASP A 192 -22.20 -0.20 20.80
C ASP A 192 -23.38 0.77 20.66
N TYR A 193 -23.38 1.89 21.41
CA TYR A 193 -24.42 2.91 21.28
C TYR A 193 -24.41 3.59 19.89
N MET A 194 -23.24 3.85 19.33
CA MET A 194 -23.11 4.42 17.97
C MET A 194 -23.73 3.49 16.92
N PHE A 195 -23.47 2.19 17.00
CA PHE A 195 -24.03 1.21 16.08
C PHE A 195 -25.52 0.97 16.30
N ALA A 196 -26.01 0.96 17.54
CA ALA A 196 -27.44 0.90 17.84
C ALA A 196 -28.19 2.11 17.26
N GLY A 197 -27.62 3.31 17.36
CA GLY A 197 -28.16 4.52 16.75
C GLY A 197 -28.14 4.49 15.22
N LEU A 198 -27.08 3.95 14.62
CA LEU A 198 -27.00 3.76 13.17
C LEU A 198 -28.02 2.73 12.69
N GLU A 199 -28.17 1.60 13.39
CA GLU A 199 -29.12 0.55 13.06
C GLU A 199 -30.56 1.07 13.02
N LYS A 200 -30.96 1.89 13.99
CA LYS A 200 -32.30 2.51 14.00
C LYS A 200 -32.57 3.37 12.75
N ARG A 201 -31.52 3.98 12.17
CA ARG A 201 -31.64 4.85 10.98
C ARG A 201 -31.47 4.08 9.67
N LYS A 202 -30.55 3.10 9.64
CA LYS A 202 -30.09 2.38 8.45
C LYS A 202 -29.77 0.92 8.81
N PRO A 203 -30.78 0.07 9.09
CA PRO A 203 -30.56 -1.28 9.61
C PRO A 203 -29.80 -2.19 8.62
N ASP A 204 -29.93 -1.92 7.32
CA ASP A 204 -29.35 -2.72 6.24
C ASP A 204 -28.00 -2.23 5.71
N CYS A 205 -27.43 -1.17 6.29
CA CYS A 205 -26.14 -0.67 5.82
C CYS A 205 -25.01 -1.66 6.13
N PHE A 206 -23.94 -1.61 5.33
CA PHE A 206 -22.81 -2.52 5.44
C PHE A 206 -22.19 -2.49 6.85
N ALA A 207 -21.99 -1.31 7.44
CA ALA A 207 -21.41 -1.16 8.78
C ALA A 207 -22.18 -1.96 9.83
N VAL A 208 -23.51 -1.79 9.91
CA VAL A 208 -24.37 -2.50 10.87
C VAL A 208 -24.35 -4.01 10.63
N LYS A 209 -24.42 -4.44 9.35
CA LYS A 209 -24.38 -5.86 9.01
C LYS A 209 -23.08 -6.54 9.44
N GLN A 210 -21.93 -5.87 9.31
CA GLN A 210 -20.65 -6.42 9.78
C GLN A 210 -20.55 -6.40 11.30
N TYR A 211 -21.00 -5.32 11.96
CA TYR A 211 -20.95 -5.21 13.42
C TYR A 211 -21.80 -6.27 14.12
N LYS A 212 -23.02 -6.51 13.63
CA LYS A 212 -23.88 -7.58 14.14
C LYS A 212 -23.23 -8.94 14.03
N LYS A 213 -22.60 -9.23 12.89
CA LYS A 213 -21.88 -10.49 12.67
C LYS A 213 -20.66 -10.64 13.56
N TYR A 214 -20.01 -9.53 13.93
CA TYR A 214 -18.89 -9.52 14.87
C TYR A 214 -19.34 -9.81 16.31
N LYS A 215 -20.51 -9.32 16.72
CA LYS A 215 -21.08 -9.55 18.06
C LYS A 215 -21.76 -10.93 18.23
N LEU A 216 -21.87 -11.73 17.15
CA LEU A 216 -22.35 -13.11 17.17
C LEU A 216 -21.22 -14.08 17.54
#